data_AF-A0AAE9DJG8-F1
#
_entry.id   AF-A0AAE9DJG8-F1
#
_cell.length_a   1.000
_cell.length_b   1.000
_cell.length_c   1.000
_cell.angle_alpha   90.00
_cell.angle_beta   90.00
_cell.angle_gamma   90.00
#
_symmetry.space_group_name_H-M   'P 1'
#
loop_
_entity.id
_entity.type
_entity.pdbx_description
1 polymer ?
#
loop_
_entity_poly.entity_id
_entity_poly.type
_entity_poly.pdbx_seq_one_letter_code
_entity_poly.pdbx_strand_id
1 'polypeptide(L)'
;MSGSVPMDVDTTVVETKKDSSTASSQLTNTTPLHAPKNVEEMTVQEEKEHHRRKGEEEYIKSLQSKIDILITKLQRAQEYKNNEVERLNKRRKVYDNKIKVKDDRKNTGSNIRKRQRDETDEKEQVLEALRARKKTQKELKDIQIPTNKD
;
A
#
# COMPACT_ATOMS: atom_id res chain seq x y z
N MET A 1 -21.88 20.39 -9.97
CA MET A 1 -21.59 19.10 -10.61
C MET A 1 -20.07 18.97 -10.68
N SER A 2 -19.47 18.17 -9.81
CA SER A 2 -18.02 18.01 -9.69
C SER A 2 -17.60 16.68 -10.31
N GLY A 3 -17.07 16.72 -11.53
CA GLY A 3 -16.44 15.56 -12.15
C GLY A 3 -15.00 15.43 -11.68
N SER A 4 -14.70 14.46 -10.83
CA SER A 4 -13.32 14.06 -10.53
C SER A 4 -12.85 13.09 -11.61
N VAL A 5 -11.88 13.53 -12.40
CA VAL A 5 -11.19 12.65 -13.37
C VAL A 5 -10.19 11.79 -12.61
N PRO A 6 -10.16 10.46 -12.81
CA PRO A 6 -9.11 9.62 -12.25
C PRO A 6 -7.79 9.89 -12.98
N MET A 7 -6.74 10.23 -12.24
CA MET A 7 -5.38 10.22 -12.78
C MET A 7 -4.88 8.78 -12.74
N ASP A 8 -4.73 8.17 -13.90
CA ASP A 8 -3.99 6.93 -14.07
C ASP A 8 -2.51 7.20 -13.78
N VAL A 9 -2.03 6.68 -12.65
CA VAL A 9 -0.61 6.69 -12.31
C VAL A 9 -0.04 5.40 -12.89
N ASP A 10 0.57 5.52 -14.07
CA ASP A 10 1.40 4.48 -14.66
C ASP A 10 2.55 4.12 -13.69
N THR A 11 2.34 3.08 -12.90
CA THR A 11 3.39 2.41 -12.15
C THR A 11 4.07 1.41 -13.06
N THR A 12 4.83 1.92 -14.03
CA THR A 12 5.86 1.12 -14.69
C THR A 12 6.94 0.81 -13.65
N VAL A 13 6.71 -0.27 -12.89
CA VAL A 13 7.75 -0.96 -12.13
C VAL A 13 8.69 -1.55 -13.17
N VAL A 14 9.67 -0.75 -13.58
CA VAL A 14 10.84 -1.26 -14.28
C VAL A 14 11.62 -2.06 -13.23
N GLU A 15 11.29 -3.34 -13.11
CA GLU A 15 12.16 -4.35 -12.52
C GLU A 15 13.38 -4.49 -13.43
N THR A 16 14.30 -3.51 -13.40
CA THR A 16 15.67 -3.79 -13.78
C THR A 16 16.30 -4.59 -12.63
N LYS A 17 16.04 -5.90 -12.60
CA LYS A 17 17.02 -6.86 -12.08
C LYS A 17 18.20 -6.84 -13.05
N LYS A 18 18.96 -5.76 -13.01
CA LYS A 18 20.32 -5.75 -13.54
C LYS A 18 21.13 -6.15 -12.34
N ASP A 19 21.50 -7.42 -12.29
CA ASP A 19 22.57 -7.89 -11.42
C ASP A 19 23.78 -7.00 -11.73
N SER A 20 23.93 -5.92 -10.95
CA SER A 20 25.11 -5.08 -10.99
C SER A 20 26.21 -5.85 -10.28
N SER A 21 26.59 -6.98 -10.88
CA SER A 21 27.93 -7.50 -10.72
C SER A 21 28.84 -6.38 -11.20
N THR A 22 29.31 -5.58 -10.25
CA THR A 22 30.42 -4.66 -10.47
C THR A 22 31.56 -5.55 -10.93
N ALA A 23 31.77 -5.62 -12.24
CA ALA A 23 32.86 -6.39 -12.83
C ALA A 23 34.16 -5.89 -12.19
N SER A 24 34.71 -6.67 -11.26
CA SER A 24 35.94 -6.35 -10.56
C SER A 24 37.08 -6.58 -11.54
N SER A 25 37.50 -5.52 -12.24
CA SER A 25 38.71 -5.54 -13.04
C SER A 25 39.89 -5.76 -12.10
N GLN A 26 40.47 -6.96 -12.15
CA GLN A 26 41.66 -7.28 -11.36
C GLN A 26 42.88 -6.55 -11.91
N LEU A 27 43.76 -6.09 -11.03
CA LEU A 27 45.02 -5.48 -11.42
C LEU A 27 45.92 -6.56 -12.04
N THR A 28 46.29 -6.39 -13.31
CA THR A 28 47.18 -7.30 -14.03
C THR A 28 48.67 -6.93 -13.83
N ASN A 29 49.58 -7.87 -14.09
CA ASN A 29 51.04 -7.66 -14.06
C ASN A 29 51.58 -7.22 -12.69
N THR A 30 51.13 -7.85 -11.61
CA THR A 30 51.60 -7.58 -10.24
C THR A 30 53.09 -7.91 -10.04
N THR A 31 53.67 -8.73 -10.93
CA THR A 31 55.11 -8.97 -11.04
C THR A 31 55.69 -8.22 -12.25
N PRO A 32 56.92 -7.66 -12.17
CA PRO A 32 57.58 -7.07 -13.34
C PRO A 32 57.70 -8.08 -14.49
N LEU A 33 57.47 -7.62 -15.72
CA LEU A 33 57.27 -8.50 -16.89
C LEU A 33 58.48 -9.39 -17.21
N HIS A 34 59.69 -8.89 -16.94
CA HIS A 34 60.95 -9.58 -17.23
C HIS A 34 61.65 -10.11 -15.98
N ALA A 35 61.06 -9.94 -14.80
CA ALA A 35 61.66 -10.43 -13.58
C ALA A 35 61.53 -11.95 -13.47
N PRO A 36 62.51 -12.64 -12.83
CA PRO A 36 62.39 -14.04 -12.51
C PRO A 36 61.16 -14.29 -11.64
N LYS A 37 60.55 -15.48 -11.78
CA LYS A 37 59.37 -15.88 -10.98
C LYS A 37 59.71 -15.97 -9.49
N ASN A 38 60.96 -16.27 -9.18
CA ASN A 38 61.45 -16.39 -7.82
C ASN A 38 61.94 -15.02 -7.34
N VAL A 39 61.40 -14.53 -6.23
CA VAL A 39 61.71 -13.18 -5.71
C VAL A 39 63.18 -13.08 -5.28
N GLU A 40 63.77 -14.17 -4.81
CA GLU A 40 65.17 -14.24 -4.37
C GLU A 40 66.18 -14.09 -5.52
N GLU A 41 65.73 -14.29 -6.76
CA GLU A 41 66.56 -14.15 -7.97
C GLU A 41 66.41 -12.77 -8.62
N MET A 42 65.52 -11.91 -8.08
CA MET A 42 65.29 -10.57 -8.62
C MET A 42 66.47 -9.65 -8.34
N THR A 43 66.73 -8.74 -9.27
CA THR A 43 67.62 -7.61 -9.00
C THR A 43 66.98 -6.66 -7.99
N VAL A 44 67.79 -5.85 -7.29
CA VAL A 44 67.32 -4.84 -6.33
C VAL A 44 66.27 -3.90 -6.95
N GLN A 45 66.39 -3.58 -8.25
CA GLN A 45 65.42 -2.73 -8.94
C GLN A 45 64.09 -3.44 -9.19
N GLU A 46 64.13 -4.72 -9.58
CA GLU A 46 62.93 -5.54 -9.80
C GLU A 46 62.20 -5.83 -8.49
N GLU A 47 62.94 -6.12 -7.42
CA GLU A 47 62.38 -6.34 -6.09
C GLU A 47 61.65 -5.08 -5.57
N LYS A 48 62.27 -3.90 -5.73
CA LYS A 48 61.65 -2.62 -5.37
C LYS A 48 60.34 -2.37 -6.15
N GLU A 49 60.35 -2.64 -7.45
CA GLU A 49 59.15 -2.49 -8.28
C GLU A 49 58.07 -3.51 -7.92
N HIS A 50 58.45 -4.76 -7.65
CA HIS A 50 57.53 -5.80 -7.18
C HIS A 50 56.86 -5.40 -5.85
N HIS A 51 57.62 -4.86 -4.90
CA HIS A 51 57.04 -4.34 -3.65
C HIS A 51 56.07 -3.17 -3.90
N ARG A 52 56.40 -2.25 -4.80
CA ARG A 52 55.50 -1.15 -5.18
C ARG A 52 54.18 -1.68 -5.74
N ARG A 53 54.24 -2.64 -6.68
CA ARG A 53 53.04 -3.24 -7.30
C ARG A 53 52.19 -4.03 -6.31
N LYS A 54 52.81 -4.73 -5.36
CA LYS A 54 52.07 -5.35 -4.24
C LYS A 54 51.33 -4.31 -3.39
N GLY A 55 51.97 -3.19 -3.07
CA GLY A 55 51.32 -2.09 -2.36
C GLY A 55 50.13 -1.51 -3.13
N GLU A 56 50.24 -1.37 -4.45
CA GLU A 56 49.13 -0.96 -5.32
C GLU A 56 47.98 -1.97 -5.33
N GLU A 57 48.30 -3.27 -5.38
CA GLU A 57 47.31 -4.36 -5.31
C GLU A 57 46.54 -4.34 -3.97
N GLU A 58 47.24 -4.20 -2.85
CA GLU A 58 46.64 -4.09 -1.52
C GLU A 58 45.77 -2.84 -1.38
N TYR A 59 46.23 -1.72 -1.93
CA TYR A 59 45.45 -0.48 -1.95
C TYR A 59 44.14 -0.65 -2.72
N ILE A 60 44.16 -1.28 -3.90
CA ILE A 60 42.96 -1.58 -4.68
C ILE A 60 42.02 -2.51 -3.92
N LYS A 61 42.53 -3.57 -3.27
CA LYS A 61 41.72 -4.44 -2.41
C LYS A 61 41.04 -3.65 -1.28
N SER A 62 41.73 -2.68 -0.70
CA SER A 62 41.15 -1.81 0.33
C SER A 62 40.02 -0.92 -0.20
N LEU A 63 40.14 -0.43 -1.44
CA LEU A 63 39.09 0.35 -2.10
C LEU A 63 37.87 -0.53 -2.40
N GLN A 64 38.08 -1.74 -2.90
CA GLN A 64 36.99 -2.70 -3.13
C GLN A 64 36.22 -3.01 -1.85
N SER A 65 36.94 -3.27 -0.75
CA SER A 65 36.32 -3.51 0.57
C SER A 65 35.46 -2.32 1.03
N LYS A 66 35.92 -1.07 0.81
CA LYS A 66 35.12 0.13 1.11
C LYS A 66 33.87 0.22 0.24
N ILE A 67 33.97 -0.11 -1.05
CA ILE A 67 32.82 -0.15 -1.96
C ILE A 67 31.78 -1.16 -1.47
N ASP A 68 32.21 -2.37 -1.10
CA ASP A 68 31.31 -3.43 -0.64
C ASP A 68 30.58 -3.03 0.66
N ILE A 69 31.27 -2.36 1.58
CA ILE A 69 30.67 -1.78 2.79
C ILE A 69 29.60 -0.74 2.43
N LEU A 70 29.88 0.14 1.46
CA LEU A 70 28.92 1.16 1.03
C LEU A 70 27.71 0.55 0.33
N ILE A 71 27.89 -0.47 -0.51
CA ILE A 71 26.81 -1.23 -1.13
C ILE A 71 25.90 -1.84 -0.07
N THR A 72 26.49 -2.48 0.95
CA THR A 72 25.73 -3.08 2.06
C THR A 72 24.93 -2.03 2.82
N LYS A 73 25.51 -0.85 3.08
CA LYS A 73 24.80 0.27 3.73
C LYS A 73 23.64 0.77 2.88
N LEU A 74 23.83 0.87 1.56
CA LEU A 74 22.79 1.29 0.62
C LEU A 74 21.64 0.29 0.59
N GLN A 75 21.94 -1.00 0.54
CA GLN A 75 20.94 -2.08 0.59
C GLN A 75 20.10 -2.00 1.87
N ARG A 76 20.74 -1.84 3.04
CA ARG A 76 20.02 -1.65 4.32
C ARG A 76 19.15 -0.40 4.32
N ALA A 77 19.63 0.73 3.78
CA ALA A 77 18.82 1.94 3.68
C ALA A 77 17.58 1.73 2.79
N GLN A 78 17.73 0.99 1.70
CA GLN A 78 16.62 0.62 0.82
C GLN A 78 15.60 -0.28 1.55
N GLU A 79 16.07 -1.26 2.32
CA GLU A 79 15.22 -2.10 3.16
C GLU A 79 14.44 -1.28 4.19
N TYR A 80 15.09 -0.34 4.89
CA TYR A 80 14.41 0.54 5.85
C TYR A 80 13.31 1.38 5.20
N LYS A 81 13.59 1.94 4.02
CA LYS A 81 12.58 2.67 3.25
C LYS A 81 11.39 1.76 2.89
N ASN A 82 11.67 0.55 2.39
CA ASN A 82 10.62 -0.39 2.01
C ASN A 82 9.76 -0.81 3.21
N ASN A 83 10.38 -1.10 4.36
CA ASN A 83 9.70 -1.44 5.60
C ASN A 83 8.80 -0.30 6.09
N GLU A 84 9.28 0.95 6.00
CA GLU A 84 8.49 2.13 6.38
C GLU A 84 7.27 2.32 5.46
N VAL A 85 7.46 2.14 4.15
CA VAL A 85 6.36 2.18 3.17
C VAL A 85 5.31 1.11 3.51
N GLU A 86 5.74 -0.12 3.80
CA GLU A 86 4.84 -1.20 4.18
C GLU A 86 4.07 -0.87 5.46
N ARG A 87 4.76 -0.34 6.48
CA ARG A 87 4.15 0.09 7.75
C ARG A 87 3.09 1.17 7.52
N LEU A 88 3.39 2.18 6.71
CA LEU A 88 2.47 3.26 6.38
C LEU A 88 1.24 2.74 5.62
N ASN A 89 1.44 1.84 4.65
CA ASN A 89 0.35 1.22 3.90
C ASN A 89 -0.57 0.39 4.79
N LYS A 90 -0.01 -0.43 5.69
CA LYS A 90 -0.79 -1.16 6.71
C LYS A 90 -1.60 -0.20 7.57
N ARG A 91 -0.98 0.89 8.05
CA ARG A 91 -1.65 1.90 8.89
C ARG A 91 -2.81 2.57 8.16
N ARG A 92 -2.61 2.96 6.90
CA ARG A 92 -3.66 3.57 6.05
C ARG A 92 -4.83 2.60 5.85
N LYS A 93 -4.55 1.36 5.46
CA LYS A 93 -5.59 0.32 5.28
C LYS A 93 -6.44 0.12 6.54
N VAL A 94 -5.83 0.08 7.71
CA VAL A 94 -6.55 -0.03 8.99
C VAL A 94 -7.44 1.20 9.24
N TYR A 95 -6.94 2.39 8.94
CA TYR A 95 -7.69 3.64 9.11
C TYR A 95 -8.89 3.72 8.14
N ASP A 96 -8.67 3.43 6.86
CA ASP A 96 -9.71 3.45 5.83
C ASP A 96 -10.82 2.44 6.16
N ASN A 97 -10.45 1.24 6.62
CA ASN A 97 -11.41 0.25 7.10
C ASN A 97 -12.25 0.77 8.28
N LYS A 98 -11.63 1.48 9.23
CA LYS A 98 -12.35 2.07 10.36
C LYS A 98 -13.34 3.14 9.91
N ILE A 99 -12.98 3.96 8.93
CA ILE A 99 -13.90 4.94 8.34
C ILE A 99 -15.08 4.21 7.68
N LYS A 100 -14.78 3.25 6.80
CA LYS A 100 -15.81 2.49 6.08
C LYS A 100 -16.81 1.83 7.03
N VAL A 101 -16.32 1.15 8.07
CA VAL A 101 -17.19 0.52 9.09
C VAL A 101 -18.07 1.55 9.82
N LYS A 102 -17.55 2.75 10.12
CA LYS A 102 -18.36 3.82 10.75
C LYS A 102 -19.45 4.30 9.83
N ASP A 103 -19.15 4.49 8.54
CA ASP A 103 -20.11 4.96 7.55
C ASP A 103 -21.18 3.90 7.28
N ASP A 104 -20.78 2.63 7.14
CA ASP A 104 -21.70 1.49 6.99
C ASP A 104 -22.65 1.39 8.20
N ARG A 105 -22.13 1.57 9.42
CA ARG A 105 -22.95 1.58 10.64
C ARG A 105 -23.95 2.74 10.65
N LYS A 106 -23.53 3.94 10.26
CA LYS A 106 -24.42 5.12 10.16
C LYS A 106 -25.52 4.90 9.14
N ASN A 107 -25.16 4.41 7.95
CA ASN A 107 -26.10 4.13 6.87
C ASN A 107 -27.11 3.06 7.26
N THR A 108 -26.62 1.96 7.85
CA THR A 108 -27.48 0.88 8.36
C THR A 108 -28.44 1.41 9.43
N GLY A 109 -27.95 2.18 10.40
CA GLY A 109 -28.78 2.78 11.45
C GLY A 109 -29.81 3.77 10.89
N SER A 110 -29.46 4.54 9.87
CA SER A 110 -30.39 5.45 9.19
C SER A 110 -31.49 4.66 8.47
N ASN A 111 -31.13 3.61 7.73
CA ASN A 111 -32.07 2.77 7.00
C ASN A 111 -33.04 2.03 7.92
N ILE A 112 -32.58 1.58 9.09
CA ILE A 112 -33.46 0.98 10.11
C ILE A 112 -34.47 2.00 10.62
N ARG A 113 -34.02 3.20 11.01
CA ARG A 113 -34.91 4.27 11.49
C ARG A 113 -35.89 4.76 10.44
N LYS A 114 -35.50 4.74 9.16
CA LYS A 114 -36.40 5.06 8.05
C LYS A 114 -37.50 4.00 7.94
N ARG A 115 -37.14 2.72 7.86
CA ARG A 115 -38.11 1.61 7.82
C ARG A 115 -39.10 1.65 8.99
N GLN A 116 -38.63 1.89 10.21
CA GLN A 116 -39.51 1.99 11.38
C GLN A 116 -40.51 3.15 11.29
N ARG A 117 -40.12 4.28 10.69
CA ARG A 117 -41.04 5.40 10.44
C ARG A 117 -42.05 5.03 9.36
N ASP A 118 -41.58 4.53 8.22
CA ASP A 118 -42.43 4.11 7.11
C ASP A 118 -43.48 3.07 7.59
N GLU A 119 -43.07 2.06 8.37
CA GLU A 119 -43.96 1.05 8.97
C GLU A 119 -44.98 1.64 9.97
N THR A 120 -44.64 2.74 10.66
CA THR A 120 -45.55 3.40 11.61
C THR A 120 -46.57 4.23 10.86
N ASP A 121 -46.13 5.00 9.86
CA ASP A 121 -46.98 5.82 9.00
C ASP A 121 -47.98 4.93 8.24
N GLU A 122 -47.55 3.78 7.74
CA GLU A 122 -48.42 2.78 7.10
C GLU A 122 -49.50 2.26 8.08
N LYS A 123 -49.13 1.93 9.32
CA LYS A 123 -50.09 1.48 10.34
C LYS A 123 -51.11 2.56 10.68
N GLU A 124 -50.68 3.81 10.77
CA GLU A 124 -51.57 4.94 11.03
C GLU A 124 -52.55 5.15 9.88
N GLN A 125 -52.08 5.11 8.64
CA GLN A 125 -52.93 5.18 7.44
C GLN A 125 -53.99 4.06 7.41
N VAL A 126 -53.60 2.82 7.76
CA VAL A 126 -54.54 1.69 7.82
C VAL A 126 -55.60 1.91 8.91
N LEU A 127 -55.21 2.40 10.09
CA LEU A 127 -56.15 2.69 11.18
C LEU A 127 -57.12 3.82 10.80
N GLU A 128 -56.62 4.87 10.14
CA GLU A 128 -57.44 5.97 9.67
C GLU A 128 -58.45 5.51 8.60
N ALA A 129 -58.01 4.70 7.63
CA ALA A 129 -58.90 4.11 6.63
C ALA A 129 -60.00 3.23 7.26
N LEU A 130 -59.65 2.44 8.29
CA LEU A 130 -60.63 1.65 9.04
C LEU A 130 -61.62 2.53 9.82
N ARG A 131 -61.16 3.63 10.44
CA ARG A 131 -62.04 4.59 11.13
C ARG A 131 -62.99 5.27 10.14
N ALA A 132 -62.49 5.71 8.98
CA ALA A 132 -63.30 6.29 7.92
C ALA A 132 -64.37 5.30 7.43
N ARG A 133 -63.99 4.04 7.17
CA ARG A 133 -64.92 2.99 6.76
C ARG A 133 -65.98 2.67 7.83
N LYS A 134 -65.60 2.67 9.12
CA LYS A 134 -66.56 2.49 10.22
C LYS A 134 -67.55 3.66 10.30
N LYS A 135 -67.09 4.89 10.08
CA LYS A 135 -67.93 6.08 10.08
C LYS A 135 -68.95 6.03 8.94
N THR A 136 -68.52 5.71 7.71
CA THR A 136 -69.43 5.59 6.56
C THR A 136 -70.43 4.45 6.74
N GLN A 137 -70.02 3.30 7.29
CA GLN A 137 -70.96 2.22 7.61
C GLN A 137 -72.00 2.60 8.66
N LYS A 138 -71.63 3.43 9.65
CA LYS A 138 -72.57 3.93 10.65
C LYS A 138 -73.57 4.90 10.01
N GLU A 139 -73.09 5.86 9.22
CA GLU A 139 -73.94 6.81 8.49
C GLU A 139 -74.94 6.09 7.57
N LEU A 140 -74.52 5.04 6.85
CA LEU A 140 -75.41 4.22 6.04
C LEU A 140 -76.49 3.47 6.84
N LYS A 141 -76.16 3.02 8.06
CA LYS A 141 -77.14 2.38 8.96
C LYS A 141 -78.15 3.37 9.54
N ASP A 142 -77.70 4.57 9.86
CA ASP A 142 -78.57 5.63 10.40
C ASP A 142 -79.58 6.12 9.34
N ILE A 143 -79.24 6.04 8.04
CA ILE A 143 -80.16 6.33 6.91
C ILE A 143 -81.20 5.21 6.69
N GLN A 144 -80.92 3.97 7.13
CA GLN A 144 -81.79 2.80 6.91
C GLN A 144 -82.76 2.52 8.06
N ILE A 145 -82.87 3.37 9.09
CA ILE A 145 -83.93 3.22 10.10
C ILE A 145 -85.27 3.58 9.43
N PRO A 146 -86.18 2.61 9.21
CA PRO A 146 -87.46 2.89 8.58
C PRO A 146 -88.34 3.64 9.58
N THR A 147 -88.78 4.82 9.19
CA THR A 147 -89.99 5.46 9.69
C THR A 147 -91.19 4.61 9.30
N ASN A 148 -91.44 3.52 10.01
CA ASN A 148 -92.74 2.86 10.04
C ASN A 148 -93.12 2.65 11.51
N LYS A 149 -93.80 3.65 12.06
CA LYS A 149 -94.75 3.48 13.14
C LYS A 149 -96.08 3.98 12.60
N ASP A 150 -96.90 3.02 12.18
CA ASP A 150 -98.36 3.17 12.15
C ASP A 150 -98.91 3.42 13.56
#